data_AF-A0A2E9A222-F1
#
_entry.id   AF-A0A2E9A222-F1
#
_cell.length_a   1.000
_cell.length_b   1.000
_cell.length_c   1.000
_cell.angle_alpha   90.00
_cell.angle_beta   90.00
_cell.angle_gamma   90.00
#
_symmetry.space_group_name_H-M   'P 1'
#
loop_
_entity.id
_entity.type
_entity.pdbx_description
1 polymer ?
#
loop_
_entity_poly.entity_id
_entity_poly.type
_entity_poly.pdbx_seq_one_letter_code
_entity_poly.pdbx_strand_id
1 'polypeptide(L)'
;MEQKKIVSPCISVCKTDPISGFCYGCGRTNDEKKVWKNEDTSDEWKITNLKEIKSRLSNWQLSAFENSYKSKIETGLSLIKKKLLDEKTKI
;
A
#
# COMPACT_ATOMS: atom_id res chain seq x y z
N MET A 1 -14.05 -12.91 18.27
CA MET A 1 -12.69 -13.07 17.73
C MET A 1 -12.44 -11.86 16.84
N GLU A 2 -11.52 -10.99 17.22
CA GLU A 2 -11.23 -9.77 16.47
C GLU A 2 -10.57 -10.16 15.15
N GLN A 3 -11.31 -10.05 14.05
CA GLN A 3 -10.76 -10.26 12.72
C GLN A 3 -9.68 -9.20 12.49
N LYS A 4 -8.42 -9.63 12.42
CA LYS A 4 -7.29 -8.75 12.15
C LYS A 4 -7.41 -8.26 10.71
N LYS A 5 -8.09 -7.13 10.52
CA LYS A 5 -8.38 -6.54 9.21
C LYS A 5 -7.08 -6.32 8.43
N ILE A 6 -6.98 -6.93 7.25
CA ILE A 6 -5.81 -6.76 6.38
C ILE A 6 -5.78 -5.31 5.89
N VAL A 7 -4.68 -4.62 6.19
CA VAL A 7 -4.50 -3.21 5.84
C VAL A 7 -4.19 -3.07 4.35
N SER A 8 -4.86 -2.13 3.67
CA SER A 8 -4.58 -1.86 2.26
C SER A 8 -3.12 -1.40 2.06
N PRO A 9 -2.39 -1.91 1.05
CA PRO A 9 -0.99 -1.57 0.80
C PRO A 9 -0.77 -0.17 0.18
N CYS A 10 -1.81 0.65 0.02
CA CYS A 10 -1.63 2.01 -0.47
C CYS A 10 -0.82 2.87 0.52
N ILE A 11 0.32 3.42 0.08
CA ILE A 11 1.20 4.27 0.90
C ILE A 11 1.10 5.78 0.55
N SER A 12 -0.04 6.21 -0.01
CA SER A 12 -0.27 7.60 -0.45
C SER A 12 0.64 8.09 -1.59
N VAL A 13 1.25 7.15 -2.32
CA VAL A 13 1.91 7.39 -3.62
C VAL A 13 1.16 6.56 -4.66
N CYS A 14 0.44 7.23 -5.56
CA CYS A 14 -0.38 6.58 -6.57
C CYS A 14 -0.06 7.14 -7.97
N LYS A 15 0.96 6.57 -8.59
CA LYS A 15 1.32 6.78 -9.99
C LYS A 15 1.66 5.42 -10.59
N THR A 16 1.13 5.15 -11.78
CA THR A 16 1.27 3.85 -12.44
C THR A 16 2.30 3.99 -13.55
N ASP A 17 3.24 3.07 -13.60
CA ASP A 17 4.21 2.96 -14.69
C ASP A 17 3.49 2.52 -15.98
N PRO A 18 3.58 3.27 -17.09
CA PRO A 18 2.86 2.96 -18.32
C PRO A 18 3.39 1.71 -19.05
N ILE A 19 4.61 1.26 -18.73
CA ILE A 19 5.25 0.10 -19.38
C ILE A 19 4.85 -1.18 -18.64
N SER A 20 5.10 -1.27 -17.34
CA SER A 20 4.80 -2.46 -16.54
C SER A 20 3.36 -2.55 -16.05
N GLY A 21 2.64 -1.42 -15.99
CA GLY A 21 1.30 -1.35 -15.40
C GLY A 21 1.28 -1.37 -13.88
N PHE A 22 2.42 -1.31 -13.19
CA PHE A 22 2.51 -1.34 -11.73
C PHE A 22 2.54 0.06 -11.11
N CYS A 23 1.91 0.20 -9.95
CA CYS A 23 1.99 1.43 -9.16
C CYS A 23 3.38 1.61 -8.55
N TYR A 24 4.05 2.74 -8.82
CA TYR A 24 5.36 3.07 -8.23
C TYR A 24 5.36 3.04 -6.70
N GLY A 25 4.23 3.33 -6.06
CA GLY A 25 4.13 3.34 -4.60
C GLY A 25 3.89 1.97 -3.97
N CYS A 26 3.16 1.06 -4.63
CA CYS A 26 2.69 -0.16 -3.97
C CYS A 26 2.67 -1.41 -4.86
N GLY A 27 3.23 -1.37 -6.07
CA GLY A 27 3.33 -2.52 -6.97
C GLY A 27 2.00 -3.01 -7.56
N ARG A 28 0.86 -2.47 -7.12
CA ARG A 28 -0.47 -2.88 -7.61
C ARG A 28 -0.77 -2.39 -9.02
N THR A 29 -1.43 -3.23 -9.80
CA THR A 29 -2.10 -2.85 -11.06
C THR A 29 -3.40 -2.08 -10.76
N ASN A 30 -4.02 -1.52 -11.81
CA ASN A 30 -5.32 -0.85 -11.65
C ASN A 30 -6.45 -1.82 -11.31
N ASP A 31 -6.42 -3.05 -11.82
CA ASP A 31 -7.46 -4.05 -11.53
C ASP A 31 -7.33 -4.58 -10.10
N GLU A 32 -6.12 -4.82 -9.62
CA GLU A 32 -5.89 -5.16 -8.21
C GLU A 32 -6.40 -4.04 -7.28
N LYS A 33 -6.25 -2.77 -7.65
CA LYS A 33 -6.83 -1.65 -6.87
C LYS A 33 -8.35 -1.72 -6.80
N LYS A 34 -9.03 -2.22 -7.84
CA LYS A 34 -10.50 -2.42 -7.84
C LYS A 34 -10.86 -3.61 -6.95
N VAL A 35 -10.15 -4.73 -7.09
CA VAL A 35 -10.37 -5.92 -6.26
C VAL A 35 -10.19 -5.59 -4.77
N TRP A 36 -9.14 -4.85 -4.40
CA TRP A 36 -8.95 -4.37 -3.02
C TRP A 36 -10.10 -3.50 -2.45
N LYS A 37 -10.91 -2.87 -3.31
CA LYS A 37 -12.09 -2.08 -2.89
C LYS A 37 -13.35 -2.94 -2.79
N ASN A 38 -13.36 -4.13 -3.39
CA ASN A 38 -14.49 -5.03 -3.32
C ASN A 38 -14.54 -5.69 -1.94
N GLU A 39 -15.66 -5.54 -1.24
CA GLU A 39 -15.91 -6.05 0.10
C GLU A 39 -15.94 -7.59 0.15
N ASP A 40 -16.32 -8.24 -0.96
CA ASP A 40 -16.38 -9.69 -1.10
C ASP A 40 -15.00 -10.33 -1.34
N THR A 41 -13.94 -9.53 -1.44
CA THR A 41 -12.58 -10.03 -1.68
C THR A 41 -12.06 -10.76 -0.46
N SER A 42 -11.70 -12.03 -0.65
CA SER A 42 -11.18 -12.89 0.41
C SER A 42 -9.86 -12.40 0.98
N ASP A 43 -9.61 -12.77 2.23
CA ASP A 43 -8.38 -12.42 2.92
C ASP A 43 -7.18 -13.20 2.37
N GLU A 44 -7.39 -14.44 1.90
CA GLU A 44 -6.37 -15.22 1.21
C GLU A 44 -5.88 -14.52 -0.07
N TRP A 45 -6.80 -13.94 -0.84
CA TRP A 45 -6.44 -13.17 -2.04
C TRP A 45 -5.61 -11.93 -1.65
N LYS A 46 -6.02 -11.20 -0.61
CA LYS A 46 -5.29 -10.01 -0.13
C LYS A 46 -3.89 -10.37 0.35
N ILE A 47 -3.72 -11.46 1.10
CA ILE A 47 -2.42 -11.95 1.58
C ILE A 47 -1.53 -12.34 0.41
N THR A 48 -2.09 -13.04 -0.58
CA THR A 48 -1.36 -13.46 -1.78
C THR A 48 -0.91 -12.25 -2.60
N ASN A 49 -1.83 -11.32 -2.85
CA ASN A 49 -1.52 -10.09 -3.57
C ASN A 49 -0.46 -9.23 -2.84
N LEU A 50 -0.50 -9.16 -1.51
CA LEU A 50 0.56 -8.47 -0.73
C LEU A 50 1.95 -9.06 -0.96
N LYS A 51 2.08 -10.38 -1.17
CA LYS A 51 3.37 -11.02 -1.48
C LYS A 51 3.81 -10.68 -2.91
N GLU A 52 2.89 -10.77 -3.87
CA GLU A 52 3.17 -10.47 -5.28
C GLU A 52 3.58 -9.02 -5.50
N ILE A 53 2.88 -8.05 -4.88
CA ILE A 53 3.22 -6.65 -5.09
C ILE A 53 4.58 -6.29 -4.50
N LYS A 54 4.99 -6.97 -3.41
CA LYS A 54 6.33 -6.81 -2.83
C LYS A 54 7.40 -7.33 -3.76
N SER A 55 7.18 -8.47 -4.41
CA SER A 55 8.16 -9.01 -5.37
C SER A 55 8.31 -8.17 -6.64
N ARG A 56 7.37 -7.28 -6.94
CA ARG A 56 7.45 -6.32 -8.07
C ARG A 56 8.25 -5.07 -7.74
N LEU A 57 8.55 -4.81 -6.47
CA LEU A 57 9.35 -3.67 -6.03
C LEU A 57 10.79 -4.12 -5.79
N SER A 58 11.76 -3.24 -6.03
CA SER A 58 13.18 -3.56 -5.84
C SER A 58 13.96 -2.41 -5.19
N ASN A 59 15.11 -2.74 -4.62
CA ASN A 59 16.05 -1.77 -4.04
C ASN A 59 15.36 -0.81 -3.06
N TRP A 60 15.68 0.49 -3.16
CA TRP A 60 15.12 1.54 -2.32
C TRP A 60 13.59 1.62 -2.38
N GLN A 61 12.98 1.21 -3.51
CA GLN A 61 11.53 1.25 -3.68
C GLN A 61 10.83 0.25 -2.75
N LEU A 62 11.38 -0.97 -2.65
CA LEU A 62 10.88 -1.98 -1.73
C LEU A 62 11.04 -1.52 -0.28
N SER A 63 12.22 -1.05 0.11
CA SER A 63 12.46 -0.55 1.47
C SER A 63 11.56 0.63 1.83
N ALA A 64 11.34 1.58 0.91
CA ALA A 64 10.44 2.71 1.12
C ALA A 64 8.98 2.26 1.31
N PHE A 65 8.54 1.28 0.51
CA PHE A 65 7.22 0.67 0.66
C PHE A 65 7.08 -0.03 2.01
N GLU A 66 8.03 -0.89 2.39
CA GLU A 66 7.98 -1.65 3.64
C GLU A 66 7.93 -0.74 4.87
N ASN A 67 8.78 0.28 4.92
CA ASN A 67 8.77 1.26 6.01
C ASN A 67 7.45 2.04 6.07
N SER A 68 6.92 2.45 4.91
CA SER A 68 5.65 3.17 4.83
C SER A 68 4.45 2.30 5.20
N TYR A 69 4.46 1.03 4.78
CA TYR A 69 3.40 0.08 5.07
C TYR A 69 3.43 -0.36 6.53
N LYS A 70 4.62 -0.56 7.11
CA LYS A 70 4.80 -0.80 8.55
C LYS A 70 4.21 0.33 9.39
N SER A 71 4.59 1.58 9.09
CA SER A 71 4.00 2.77 9.71
C SER A 71 2.47 2.77 9.61
N LYS A 72 1.92 2.39 8.45
CA LYS A 72 0.46 2.35 8.25
C LYS A 72 -0.23 1.27 9.07
N ILE A 73 0.38 0.11 9.24
CA ILE A 73 -0.14 -0.97 10.10
C ILE A 73 -0.11 -0.54 11.57
N GLU A 74 0.97 0.11 12.01
CA GLU A 74 1.19 0.47 13.41
C GLU A 74 0.40 1.72 13.84
N THR A 75 0.27 2.72 12.95
CA THR A 75 -0.27 4.05 13.29
C THR A 75 -1.54 4.42 12.50
N GLY A 76 -1.95 3.59 11.53
CA GLY A 76 -2.99 3.93 10.56
C GLY A 76 -2.52 4.85 9.41
N LEU A 77 -1.31 5.39 9.48
CA LEU A 77 -0.79 6.36 8.51
C LEU A 77 0.51 5.89 7.84
N SER A 78 0.56 5.98 6.50
CA SER A 78 1.83 5.87 5.76
C SER A 78 2.73 7.07 6.05
N LEU A 79 4.05 6.91 5.96
CA LEU A 79 5.04 7.97 6.24
C LEU A 79 4.76 9.29 5.51
N ILE A 80 4.40 9.24 4.23
CA ILE A 80 4.07 10.45 3.44
C ILE A 80 2.80 11.11 3.96
N LYS A 81 1.75 10.34 4.25
CA LYS A 81 0.51 10.87 4.81
C LYS A 81 0.75 11.51 6.18
N LYS A 82 1.58 10.89 7.03
CA LYS A 82 1.98 11.41 8.33
C LYS A 82 2.68 12.77 8.16
N LYS A 83 3.73 12.83 7.33
CA LYS A 83 4.46 14.08 7.03
C LYS A 83 3.52 15.21 6.55
N LEU A 84 2.61 14.91 5.62
CA LEU A 84 1.65 15.89 5.10
C LEU A 84 0.66 16.41 6.16
N LEU A 85 0.35 15.61 7.19
CA LEU A 85 -0.50 16.04 8.29
C LEU A 85 0.30 16.88 9.29
N ASP A 86 1.51 16.44 9.64
CA ASP A 86 2.41 17.16 10.54
C ASP A 86 2.78 18.56 10.00
N GLU A 87 2.92 18.70 8.69
CA GLU A 87 3.15 19.99 8.01
C GLU A 87 1.93 20.91 8.09
N LYS A 88 0.71 20.37 8.02
CA LYS A 88 -0.53 21.17 8.13
C LYS A 88 -0.79 21.68 9.54
N THR A 89 -0.35 20.95 10.56
CA THR A 89 -0.52 21.36 11.97
C THR A 89 0.47 22.43 12.43
N LYS A 90 1.45 22.78 11.58
CA LYS A 90 2.43 23.85 11.85
C LYS A 90 2.00 25.22 11.32
N ILE A 91 0.83 25.30 10.69
CA ILE A 91 0.19 26.52 10.20
C ILE A 91 -0.85 26.93 11.22
#